data_AF-A0A1M2YVT6-F1
#
_entry.id   AF-A0A1M2YVT6-F1
#
_cell.length_a   1.000
_cell.length_b   1.000
_cell.length_c   1.000
_cell.angle_alpha   90.00
_cell.angle_beta   90.00
_cell.angle_gamma   90.00
#
_symmetry.space_group_name_H-M   'P 1'
#
loop_
_entity.id
_entity.type
_entity.pdbx_description
1 polymer ?
#
loop_
_entity_poly.entity_id
_entity_poly.type
_entity_poly.pdbx_seq_one_letter_code
_entity_poly.pdbx_strand_id
1 'polypeptide(L)' 'MLGKVTGTACKNSMFDPPPTKETAVIQLRQKAANMGASGVYGITYGTDPNPVSKNCWAIITATGTAYSVK' A
#
# COMPACT_ATOMS: atom_id res chain seq x y z
N MET A 1 -15.37 8.15 9.04
CA MET A 1 -14.25 7.18 8.89
C MET A 1 -14.69 6.10 7.92
N LEU A 2 -13.87 5.74 6.93
CA LEU A 2 -14.21 4.75 5.90
C LEU A 2 -13.57 3.37 6.12
N GLY A 3 -12.64 3.25 7.07
CA GLY A 3 -12.03 1.99 7.48
C GLY A 3 -10.53 1.91 7.21
N LYS A 4 -9.93 0.77 7.53
CA LYS A 4 -8.52 0.49 7.22
C LYS A 4 -8.35 0.16 5.74
N VAL A 5 -7.28 0.68 5.15
CA VAL A 5 -6.92 0.44 3.75
C VAL A 5 -5.47 0.03 3.68
N THR A 6 -5.14 -0.82 2.71
CA THR A 6 -3.79 -1.35 2.50
C THR A 6 -3.35 -1.19 1.05
N GLY A 7 -2.24 -0.49 0.85
CA GLY A 7 -1.52 -0.38 -0.43
C GLY A 7 -0.28 -1.25 -0.43
N THR A 8 0.04 -1.85 -1.57
CA THR A 8 1.17 -2.79 -1.69
C THR A 8 2.02 -2.41 -2.89
N ALA A 9 3.32 -2.25 -2.67
CA ALA A 9 4.33 -2.18 -3.72
C ALA A 9 5.01 -3.54 -3.81
N CYS A 10 4.81 -4.24 -4.92
CA CYS A 10 5.42 -5.54 -5.22
C CYS A 10 6.43 -5.37 -6.35
N LYS A 11 7.61 -5.95 -6.16
CA LYS A 11 8.60 -6.15 -7.23
C LYS A 11 8.31 -7.51 -7.88
N ASN A 12 7.77 -7.52 -9.09
CA ASN A 12 7.30 -8.76 -9.75
C ASN A 12 8.43 -9.54 -10.43
N SER A 13 9.45 -8.84 -10.92
CA SER A 13 10.61 -9.44 -11.58
C SER A 13 11.92 -9.05 -10.90
N MET A 14 13.01 -9.80 -11.18
CA MET A 14 14.35 -9.46 -10.66
C MET A 14 14.85 -8.11 -11.19
N PHE A 15 14.45 -7.72 -12.40
CA PHE A 15 14.90 -6.51 -13.09
C PHE A 15 14.04 -5.29 -12.79
N ASP A 16 12.87 -5.48 -12.17
CA ASP A 16 12.02 -4.39 -11.73
C ASP A 16 12.74 -3.56 -10.64
N PRO A 17 12.46 -2.25 -10.56
CA PRO A 17 12.97 -1.43 -9.47
C PRO A 17 12.51 -1.99 -8.12
N PRO A 18 13.31 -1.80 -7.05
CA PRO A 18 12.90 -2.19 -5.71
C PRO A 18 11.58 -1.48 -5.34
N PRO A 19 10.71 -2.15 -4.57
CA PRO A 19 9.48 -1.53 -4.10
C PRO A 19 9.85 -0.38 -3.15
N THR A 20 9.07 0.69 -3.16
CA THR A 20 9.32 1.87 -2.32
C THR A 20 8.12 2.17 -1.41
N LYS A 21 8.36 2.93 -0.35
CA LYS A 21 7.28 3.38 0.54
C LYS A 21 6.29 4.28 -0.22
N GLU A 22 6.81 5.12 -1.11
CA GLU A 22 6.05 6.06 -1.92
C GLU A 22 5.07 5.32 -2.85
N THR A 23 5.54 4.29 -3.54
CA THR A 23 4.69 3.47 -4.43
C THR A 23 3.59 2.74 -3.65
N ALA A 24 3.89 2.22 -2.46
CA ALA A 24 2.90 1.61 -1.58
C ALA A 24 1.86 2.63 -1.07
N VAL A 25 2.28 3.87 -0.77
CA VAL A 25 1.38 4.96 -0.36
C VAL A 25 0.50 5.44 -1.51
N ILE A 26 1.03 5.50 -2.73
CA ILE A 26 0.23 5.84 -3.92
C ILE A 26 -0.89 4.80 -4.09
N GLN A 27 -0.57 3.52 -4.01
CA GLN A 27 -1.56 2.42 -4.07
C GLN A 27 -2.59 2.52 -2.93
N LEU A 28 -2.14 2.82 -1.71
CA LEU A 28 -3.01 3.02 -0.54
C LEU A 28 -4.01 4.15 -0.80
N ARG A 29 -3.53 5.30 -1.28
CA ARG A 29 -4.35 6.49 -1.56
C ARG A 29 -5.32 6.25 -2.70
N GLN A 30 -4.90 5.56 -3.76
CA GLN A 30 -5.79 5.18 -4.87
C GLN A 30 -6.93 4.30 -4.39
N LYS A 31 -6.64 3.28 -3.58
CA LYS A 31 -7.68 2.41 -2.99
C LYS A 31 -8.60 3.18 -2.05
N ALA A 32 -8.07 4.08 -1.23
CA ALA A 32 -8.89 4.93 -0.37
C ALA A 32 -9.78 5.87 -1.19
N ALA A 33 -9.28 6.47 -2.27
CA ALA A 33 -10.05 7.30 -3.17
C ALA A 33 -11.18 6.51 -3.86
N ASN A 34 -10.93 5.26 -4.26
CA ASN A 34 -11.96 4.36 -4.79
C ASN A 34 -13.07 4.04 -3.77
N MET A 35 -12.82 4.23 -2.47
CA MET A 35 -13.82 4.11 -1.40
C MET A 35 -14.54 5.44 -1.10
N GLY A 36 -14.24 6.52 -1.83
CA GLY A 36 -14.78 7.86 -1.56
C GLY A 36 -14.07 8.60 -0.42
N ALA A 37 -12.85 8.18 -0.07
CA ALA A 37 -12.04 8.86 0.94
C ALA A 37 -11.46 10.17 0.41
N SER A 38 -11.41 11.18 1.27
CA SER A 38 -10.71 12.45 1.03
C SER A 38 -9.24 12.37 1.43
N GLY A 39 -8.87 11.40 2.29
CA GLY A 39 -7.51 11.20 2.71
C GLY A 39 -7.29 9.92 3.51
N VAL A 40 -6.03 9.72 3.91
CA VAL A 40 -5.59 8.59 4.75
C VAL A 40 -4.65 9.12 5.83
N TYR A 41 -4.82 8.69 7.08
CA TYR A 41 -3.94 9.02 8.20
C TYR A 41 -3.41 7.75 8.90
N GLY A 42 -2.41 7.93 9.76
CA GLY A 42 -1.84 6.84 10.56
C GLY A 42 -1.15 5.77 9.69
N ILE A 43 -0.43 6.19 8.65
CA ILE A 43 0.23 5.27 7.72
C ILE A 43 1.39 4.56 8.43
N THR A 44 1.35 3.24 8.41
CA THR A 44 2.42 2.34 8.89
C THR A 44 2.93 1.50 7.73
N TYR A 45 4.17 1.05 7.83
CA TYR A 45 4.83 0.26 6.80
C TYR A 45 5.22 -1.11 7.33
N GLY A 46 5.02 -2.13 6.51
CA GLY A 46 5.49 -3.49 6.76
C GLY A 46 6.19 -4.05 5.53
N THR A 47 7.04 -5.03 5.76
CA THR A 47 7.59 -5.92 4.74
C THR A 47 7.04 -7.31 4.98
N ASP A 48 7.01 -8.14 3.94
CA ASP A 48 6.68 -9.56 4.08
C ASP A 48 7.97 -10.37 4.22
N PRO A 49 8.09 -11.26 5.21
CA PRO A 49 9.24 -12.16 5.33
C PRO A 49 9.29 -13.20 4.21
N ASN A 50 8.19 -13.49 3.52
CA ASN A 50 8.13 -14.42 2.40
C ASN A 50 7.42 -13.82 1.17
N PRO A 51 8.03 -12.82 0.51
CA PRO A 51 7.40 -12.12 -0.61
C PRO A 51 7.19 -13.05 -1.82
N VAL A 52 8.03 -14.06 -1.99
CA VAL A 52 7.99 -15.00 -3.12
C VAL A 52 6.70 -15.82 -3.12
N SER A 53 6.17 -16.15 -1.94
CA SER A 53 4.86 -16.80 -1.80
C SER A 53 3.69 -15.98 -2.36
N LYS A 54 3.87 -14.66 -2.49
CA LYS A 54 2.90 -13.72 -3.08
C LYS A 54 3.27 -13.32 -4.51
N ASN A 55 4.15 -14.09 -5.14
CA ASN A 55 4.70 -13.80 -6.47
C ASN A 55 5.44 -12.45 -6.53
N CYS A 56 6.09 -12.05 -5.43
CA CYS A 56 6.91 -10.85 -5.34
C CYS A 56 8.35 -11.22 -4.98
N TRP A 57 9.33 -10.61 -5.63
CA TRP A 57 10.74 -10.70 -5.22
C TRP A 57 11.02 -9.86 -3.97
N ALA A 58 10.33 -8.74 -3.84
CA ALA A 58 10.33 -7.90 -2.66
C ALA A 58 8.98 -7.20 -2.54
N ILE A 59 8.56 -6.86 -1.33
CA ILE A 59 7.26 -6.24 -1.09
C ILE A 59 7.33 -5.23 0.05
N ILE A 60 6.69 -4.08 -0.16
CA ILE A 60 6.42 -3.08 0.88
C ILE A 60 4.91 -2.88 0.94
N THR A 61 4.37 -2.94 2.14
CA THR A 61 2.95 -2.73 2.40
C THR A 61 2.77 -1.48 3.24
N ALA A 62 1.95 -0.55 2.76
CA ALA A 62 1.48 0.61 3.51
C ALA A 62 0.07 0.32 4.03
N THR A 63 -0.16 0.50 5.32
CA THR A 63 -1.49 0.35 5.95
C THR A 63 -1.86 1.65 6.65
N GLY A 64 -3.08 2.15 6.42
CA GLY A 64 -3.56 3.38 7.03
C GLY A 64 -5.08 3.38 7.19
N THR A 65 -5.62 4.45 7.79
CA THR A 65 -7.06 4.62 7.98
C THR A 65 -7.60 5.67 7.04
N ALA A 66 -8.56 5.30 6.19
CA ALA A 66 -9.23 6.20 5.27
C ALA A 66 -10.31 7.02 5.98
N TYR A 67 -10.39 8.30 5.64
CA TYR A 67 -11.41 9.22 6.11
C TYR A 67 -11.99 10.02 4.96
N SER A 68 -13.23 10.47 5.15
CA SER A 68 -13.92 11.39 4.25
C SER A 68 -14.40 12.56 5.08
N VAL A 69 -14.31 13.77 4.55
CA VAL A 69 -14.72 15.03 5.21
C VAL A 69 -16.12 15.48 4.80
N LYS A 70 -16.93 14.53 4.29
CA LYS A 70 -18.29 14.80 3.83
C LYS A 70 -19.26 15.06 4.98
#